data_AF-A0A963MNW3-F1
#
_entry.id   AF-A0A963MNW3-F1
#
_cell.length_a   1.000
_cell.length_b   1.000
_cell.length_c   1.000
_cell.angle_alpha   90.00
_cell.angle_beta   90.00
_cell.angle_gamma   90.00
#
_symmetry.space_group_name_H-M   'P 1'
#
loop_
_entity.id
_entity.type
_entity.pdbx_description
1 polymer ?
#
loop_
_entity_poly.entity_id
_entity_poly.type
_entity_poly.pdbx_seq_one_letter_code
_entity_poly.pdbx_strand_id
1 'polypeptide(L)'
;MSRTRQFLSGLKPLALCVGVLASASSSAALFKGVEFPGGAASFADAVVSYTPSFGGGNVPTAPYQDSSQALGVPNYPEGQDPEYVSLGAGGRIVLRFTDNSLTGSGNNALDLWIFEIGPDVEDTFVDISKDGSTWYGVGKVFGATSGIDIDAFGFGLTDFFSFVRLTDDLNEGDKAGVTVGADIDAVGAISSAPPVTIPEPGALALLGIGLLGIAARRRRAC
;
A
#
# COMPACT_ATOMS: atom_id res chain seq x y z
N MET A 1 -3.73 -67.72 40.80
CA MET A 1 -4.10 -66.42 40.22
C MET A 1 -3.02 -65.40 40.54
N SER A 2 -2.13 -65.08 39.60
CA SER A 2 -1.38 -63.83 39.58
C SER A 2 -0.65 -63.71 38.23
N ARG A 3 -1.13 -62.80 37.37
CA ARG A 3 -0.44 -62.39 36.13
C ARG A 3 0.12 -60.99 36.40
N THR A 4 1.43 -60.86 36.52
CA THR A 4 2.10 -59.56 36.55
C THR A 4 2.52 -59.20 35.12
N ARG A 5 1.87 -58.21 34.52
CA ARG A 5 2.30 -57.57 33.26
C ARG A 5 3.26 -56.43 33.61
N GLN A 6 4.51 -56.51 33.16
CA GLN A 6 5.42 -55.35 33.14
C GLN A 6 5.17 -54.55 31.86
N PHE A 7 4.83 -53.27 32.02
CA PHE A 7 4.77 -52.27 30.95
C PHE A 7 6.16 -51.64 30.80
N LEU A 8 6.75 -51.72 29.60
CA LEU A 8 7.91 -50.93 29.21
C LEU A 8 7.41 -49.69 28.46
N SER A 9 7.55 -48.52 29.10
CA SER A 9 7.26 -47.21 28.54
C SER A 9 8.36 -46.76 27.58
N GLY A 10 8.04 -46.61 26.30
CA GLY A 10 8.93 -46.04 25.30
C GLY A 10 8.99 -44.52 25.40
N LEU A 11 10.17 -43.97 25.68
CA LEU A 11 10.47 -42.54 25.63
C LEU A 11 10.83 -42.18 24.18
N LYS A 12 10.01 -41.39 23.50
CA LYS A 12 10.33 -40.85 22.16
C LYS A 12 11.01 -39.47 22.32
N PRO A 13 12.17 -39.22 21.69
CA PRO A 13 12.81 -37.91 21.73
C PRO A 13 12.03 -36.92 20.88
N LEU A 14 11.67 -35.78 21.47
CA LEU A 14 11.06 -34.64 20.81
C LEU A 14 12.19 -33.83 20.13
N ALA A 15 12.25 -33.89 18.79
CA ALA A 15 13.17 -33.06 18.02
C ALA A 15 12.68 -31.60 18.06
N LEU A 16 13.48 -30.72 18.66
CA LEU A 16 13.26 -29.27 18.65
C LEU A 16 13.76 -28.73 17.30
N CYS A 17 12.85 -28.52 16.36
CA CYS A 17 13.15 -27.79 15.13
C CYS A 17 13.29 -26.29 15.46
N VAL A 18 14.52 -25.82 15.58
CA VAL A 18 14.81 -24.38 15.58
C VAL A 18 14.61 -23.88 14.14
N GLY A 19 13.51 -23.18 13.90
CA GLY A 19 13.26 -22.51 12.62
C GLY A 19 14.23 -21.35 12.44
N VAL A 20 15.11 -21.44 11.45
CA VAL A 20 15.90 -20.31 10.98
C VAL A 20 14.95 -19.39 10.20
N LEU A 21 14.63 -18.23 10.76
CA LEU A 21 13.97 -17.16 10.01
C LEU A 21 15.01 -16.55 9.08
N ALA A 22 15.01 -16.97 7.82
CA ALA A 22 15.75 -16.26 6.78
C ALA A 22 15.09 -14.89 6.57
N SER A 23 15.75 -13.83 7.02
CA SER A 23 15.38 -12.48 6.60
C SER A 23 15.80 -12.35 5.14
N ALA A 24 14.83 -12.29 4.23
CA ALA A 24 15.10 -11.92 2.85
C ALA A 24 15.54 -10.46 2.86
N SER A 25 16.84 -10.20 2.75
CA SER A 25 17.32 -8.86 2.43
C SER A 25 16.80 -8.53 1.04
N SER A 26 15.81 -7.65 0.94
CA SER A 26 15.44 -7.08 -0.35
C SER A 26 16.66 -6.34 -0.87
N SER A 27 17.15 -6.74 -2.04
CA SER A 27 18.26 -6.06 -2.70
C SER A 27 17.71 -4.84 -3.43
N ALA A 28 18.50 -3.76 -3.47
CA ALA A 28 18.24 -2.63 -4.33
C ALA A 28 17.96 -3.11 -5.77
N ALA A 29 16.95 -2.53 -6.41
CA ALA A 29 16.54 -2.87 -7.78
C ALA A 29 16.17 -1.61 -8.56
N LEU A 30 16.41 -1.64 -9.88
CA LEU A 30 15.96 -0.58 -10.79
C LEU A 30 14.61 -0.94 -11.41
N PHE A 31 13.66 -0.01 -11.34
CA PHE A 31 12.36 -0.10 -12.00
C PHE A 31 12.17 1.11 -12.90
N LYS A 32 12.05 0.87 -14.21
CA LYS A 32 11.94 1.91 -15.26
C LYS A 32 12.93 3.08 -15.10
N GLY A 33 14.16 2.77 -14.69
CA GLY A 33 15.27 3.74 -14.53
C GLY A 33 15.42 4.36 -13.14
N VAL A 34 14.55 4.03 -12.19
CA VAL A 34 14.60 4.54 -10.80
C VAL A 34 15.08 3.44 -9.87
N GLU A 35 16.07 3.75 -9.03
CA GLU A 35 16.59 2.82 -8.03
C GLU A 35 15.74 2.83 -6.75
N PHE A 36 15.35 1.64 -6.30
CA PHE A 36 14.67 1.43 -5.03
C PHE A 36 15.54 0.57 -4.13
N PRO A 37 16.13 1.11 -3.06
CA PRO A 37 16.94 0.35 -2.11
C PRO A 37 16.20 -0.85 -1.49
N GLY A 38 14.89 -0.70 -1.26
CA GLY A 38 14.01 -1.75 -0.76
C GLY A 38 13.49 -2.73 -1.83
N GLY A 39 13.91 -2.59 -3.10
CA GLY A 39 13.46 -3.44 -4.19
C GLY A 39 11.93 -3.43 -4.35
N ALA A 40 11.36 -4.58 -4.72
CA ALA A 40 9.92 -4.73 -4.93
C ALA A 40 9.07 -4.50 -3.67
N ALA A 41 9.64 -4.65 -2.47
CA ALA A 41 8.96 -4.37 -1.20
C ALA A 41 8.80 -2.86 -0.92
N SER A 42 9.23 -2.00 -1.84
CA SER A 42 9.07 -0.55 -1.73
C SER A 42 7.71 -0.06 -2.21
N PHE A 43 6.93 -0.91 -2.86
CA PHE A 43 5.74 -0.54 -3.61
C PHE A 43 4.45 -0.75 -2.82
N ALA A 44 3.44 0.06 -3.11
CA ALA A 44 2.13 -0.09 -2.50
C ALA A 44 1.51 -1.45 -2.89
N ASP A 45 0.90 -2.11 -1.92
CA ASP A 45 0.44 -3.50 -2.02
C ASP A 45 -1.07 -3.67 -1.73
N ALA A 46 -1.77 -2.57 -1.40
CA ALA A 46 -3.19 -2.58 -1.18
C ALA A 46 -3.88 -1.29 -1.68
N VAL A 47 -5.05 -1.47 -2.31
CA VAL A 47 -5.99 -0.38 -2.60
C VAL A 47 -6.92 -0.22 -1.41
N VAL A 48 -6.97 0.99 -0.84
CA VAL A 48 -7.91 1.33 0.24
C VAL A 48 -9.23 1.84 -0.33
N SER A 49 -9.15 2.68 -1.37
CA SER A 49 -10.32 3.20 -2.07
C SER A 49 -9.94 3.68 -3.46
N TYR A 50 -10.86 3.53 -4.40
CA TYR A 50 -10.78 4.10 -5.74
C TYR A 50 -12.11 4.76 -6.07
N THR A 51 -12.08 6.02 -6.49
CA THR A 51 -13.27 6.84 -6.74
C THR A 51 -13.02 7.73 -7.95
N PRO A 52 -13.23 7.20 -9.18
CA PRO A 52 -12.93 7.95 -10.39
C PRO A 52 -13.83 9.15 -10.63
N SER A 53 -14.99 9.19 -9.97
CA SER A 53 -15.92 10.31 -10.02
C SER A 53 -15.73 11.33 -8.90
N PHE A 54 -14.61 11.30 -8.16
CA PHE A 54 -14.42 12.12 -6.95
C PHE A 54 -14.63 13.62 -7.20
N GLY A 55 -13.98 14.17 -8.23
CA GLY A 55 -14.12 15.57 -8.64
C GLY A 55 -15.34 15.87 -9.52
N GLY A 56 -16.15 14.86 -9.84
CA GLY A 56 -17.34 15.00 -10.70
C GLY A 56 -17.06 15.14 -12.20
N GLY A 57 -15.81 14.93 -12.64
CA GLY A 57 -15.46 14.87 -14.06
C GLY A 57 -15.83 13.54 -14.72
N ASN A 58 -15.41 13.39 -15.97
CA ASN A 58 -15.62 12.16 -16.72
C ASN A 58 -14.83 11.00 -16.10
N VAL A 59 -15.44 9.82 -16.12
CA VAL A 59 -14.83 8.58 -15.60
C VAL A 59 -14.24 7.77 -16.76
N PRO A 60 -13.13 7.06 -16.56
CA PRO A 60 -12.56 6.19 -17.58
C PRO A 60 -13.50 5.01 -17.82
N THR A 61 -13.36 4.32 -18.95
CA THR A 61 -14.17 3.13 -19.25
C THR A 61 -13.43 1.85 -18.89
N ALA A 62 -14.14 0.74 -18.70
CA ALA A 62 -13.47 -0.57 -18.65
C ALA A 62 -12.67 -0.81 -19.95
N PRO A 63 -11.45 -1.40 -19.87
CA PRO A 63 -10.86 -2.05 -18.71
C PRO A 63 -10.03 -1.15 -17.77
N TYR A 64 -9.85 0.14 -18.08
CA TYR A 64 -8.93 1.06 -17.38
C TYR A 64 -9.35 1.52 -15.97
N GLN A 65 -10.36 0.85 -15.38
CA GLN A 65 -10.83 1.12 -14.02
C GLN A 65 -10.33 0.07 -13.00
N ASP A 66 -9.51 -0.89 -13.41
CA ASP A 66 -8.97 -1.89 -12.48
C ASP A 66 -7.88 -1.29 -11.58
N SER A 67 -8.30 -0.78 -10.42
CA SER A 67 -7.38 -0.19 -9.43
C SER A 67 -6.28 -1.13 -8.93
N SER A 68 -6.41 -2.45 -9.10
CA SER A 68 -5.36 -3.38 -8.71
C SER A 68 -4.12 -3.29 -9.61
N GLN A 69 -4.24 -2.68 -10.79
CA GLN A 69 -3.12 -2.44 -11.69
C GLN A 69 -2.12 -1.40 -11.15
N ALA A 70 -2.46 -0.61 -10.14
CA ALA A 70 -1.53 0.32 -9.50
C ALA A 70 -0.65 -0.31 -8.39
N LEU A 71 -0.78 -1.63 -8.17
CA LEU A 71 -0.12 -2.33 -7.06
C LEU A 71 1.15 -3.05 -7.51
N GLY A 72 2.14 -3.08 -6.62
CA GLY A 72 3.42 -3.73 -6.87
C GLY A 72 4.34 -2.90 -7.76
N VAL A 73 5.30 -3.58 -8.38
CA VAL A 73 6.30 -2.94 -9.25
C VAL A 73 5.67 -2.49 -10.57
N PRO A 74 6.13 -1.40 -11.18
CA PRO A 74 5.59 -0.95 -12.47
C PRO A 74 5.81 -2.03 -13.53
N ASN A 75 4.72 -2.45 -14.17
CA ASN A 75 4.73 -3.54 -15.14
C ASN A 75 4.27 -3.12 -16.53
N TYR A 76 3.63 -1.96 -16.68
CA TYR A 76 3.11 -1.52 -17.99
C TYR A 76 4.12 -1.67 -19.14
N PRO A 77 3.86 -2.53 -20.14
CA PRO A 77 4.63 -2.62 -21.36
C PRO A 77 4.20 -1.47 -22.29
N GLU A 78 5.17 -0.70 -22.78
CA GLU A 78 4.88 0.42 -23.69
C GLU A 78 3.99 -0.02 -24.86
N GLY A 79 2.81 0.60 -24.97
CA GLY A 79 1.89 0.42 -26.09
C GLY A 79 0.97 -0.81 -26.00
N GLN A 80 0.73 -1.40 -24.82
CA GLN A 80 -0.31 -2.43 -24.63
C GLN A 80 -1.26 -2.13 -23.48
N ASP A 81 -2.53 -2.50 -23.63
CA ASP A 81 -3.59 -2.29 -22.62
C ASP A 81 -3.93 -3.57 -21.82
N PRO A 82 -4.40 -3.45 -20.55
CA PRO A 82 -3.98 -2.47 -19.54
C PRO A 82 -3.18 -3.15 -18.42
N GLU A 83 -2.08 -2.51 -18.06
CA GLU A 83 -1.29 -2.79 -16.86
C GLU A 83 -1.14 -1.47 -16.07
N TYR A 84 -2.22 -0.68 -16.03
CA TYR A 84 -2.36 0.61 -15.35
C TYR A 84 -3.84 0.87 -15.02
N VAL A 85 -4.11 1.85 -14.16
CA VAL A 85 -5.45 2.37 -13.86
C VAL A 85 -5.53 3.87 -14.16
N SER A 86 -6.54 4.30 -14.92
CA SER A 86 -6.83 5.71 -15.12
C SER A 86 -7.61 6.25 -13.92
N LEU A 87 -7.25 7.43 -13.41
CA LEU A 87 -7.91 7.97 -12.23
C LEU A 87 -9.31 8.51 -12.49
N GLY A 88 -9.63 8.94 -13.71
CA GLY A 88 -10.79 9.79 -13.98
C GLY A 88 -10.45 11.27 -13.82
N ALA A 89 -11.15 12.13 -14.57
CA ALA A 89 -10.95 13.57 -14.46
C ALA A 89 -11.40 14.07 -13.08
N GLY A 90 -10.46 14.54 -12.26
CA GLY A 90 -10.67 14.85 -10.85
C GLY A 90 -10.83 13.61 -9.95
N GLY A 91 -10.55 12.42 -10.46
CA GLY A 91 -10.69 11.17 -9.75
C GLY A 91 -9.61 10.93 -8.70
N ARG A 92 -9.80 9.91 -7.88
CA ARG A 92 -8.97 9.68 -6.68
C ARG A 92 -8.71 8.21 -6.41
N ILE A 93 -7.47 7.88 -6.07
CA ILE A 93 -7.10 6.58 -5.52
C ILE A 93 -6.37 6.76 -4.19
N VAL A 94 -6.58 5.84 -3.26
CA VAL A 94 -5.82 5.71 -2.02
C VAL A 94 -5.17 4.35 -1.98
N LEU A 95 -3.84 4.36 -1.94
CA LEU A 95 -2.98 3.19 -1.88
C LEU A 95 -2.34 3.08 -0.51
N ARG A 96 -1.93 1.85 -0.15
CA ARG A 96 -1.33 1.54 1.13
C ARG A 96 -0.11 0.63 0.99
N PHE A 97 0.89 0.95 1.79
CA PHE A 97 2.01 0.09 2.16
C PHE A 97 1.62 -0.71 3.41
N THR A 98 1.47 -2.03 3.31
CA THR A 98 1.09 -2.87 4.45
C THR A 98 2.27 -3.56 5.13
N ASP A 99 3.36 -3.79 4.40
CA ASP A 99 4.59 -4.40 4.92
C ASP A 99 5.80 -3.45 4.95
N ASN A 100 5.68 -2.23 4.42
CA ASN A 100 6.62 -1.13 4.57
C ASN A 100 5.92 0.21 4.88
N SER A 101 6.67 1.31 4.87
CA SER A 101 6.13 2.68 4.93
C SER A 101 7.06 3.66 4.21
N LEU A 102 6.50 4.78 3.74
CA LEU A 102 7.27 5.93 3.23
C LEU A 102 7.87 6.72 4.40
N THR A 103 9.12 7.16 4.25
CA THR A 103 9.83 8.05 5.19
C THR A 103 10.63 9.10 4.43
N GLY A 104 10.95 10.24 5.06
CA GLY A 104 11.94 11.17 4.51
C GLY A 104 13.34 10.57 4.53
N SER A 105 14.25 11.07 3.70
CA SER A 105 15.65 10.65 3.59
C SER A 105 16.61 11.56 4.37
N GLY A 106 16.12 12.67 4.92
CA GLY A 106 16.90 13.66 5.66
C GLY A 106 17.74 14.59 4.77
N ASN A 107 17.48 14.60 3.46
CA ASN A 107 18.19 15.41 2.47
C ASN A 107 17.29 15.65 1.24
N ASN A 108 17.79 16.35 0.21
CA ASN A 108 16.97 16.75 -0.93
C ASN A 108 16.78 15.63 -2.00
N ALA A 109 16.94 14.36 -1.62
CA ALA A 109 16.68 13.24 -2.49
C ALA A 109 15.17 12.98 -2.57
N LEU A 110 14.73 12.34 -3.64
CA LEU A 110 13.33 11.95 -3.79
C LEU A 110 13.03 10.74 -2.90
N ASP A 111 11.92 10.80 -2.19
CA ASP A 111 11.50 9.79 -1.23
C ASP A 111 10.35 8.93 -1.75
N LEU A 112 9.49 9.53 -2.58
CA LEU A 112 8.31 8.91 -3.17
C LEU A 112 8.41 9.01 -4.70
N TRP A 113 7.90 8.02 -5.39
CA TRP A 113 7.83 8.00 -6.84
C TRP A 113 6.49 7.46 -7.34
N ILE A 114 5.92 8.13 -8.34
CA ILE A 114 4.66 7.79 -8.99
C ILE A 114 5.00 7.42 -10.44
N PHE A 115 4.68 6.19 -10.82
CA PHE A 115 4.76 5.72 -12.19
C PHE A 115 3.43 5.99 -12.89
N GLU A 116 3.48 6.92 -13.82
CA GLU A 116 2.39 7.32 -14.70
C GLU A 116 2.77 6.99 -16.15
N ILE A 117 1.81 6.53 -16.93
CA ILE A 117 1.99 6.18 -18.35
C ILE A 117 1.26 7.20 -19.22
N GLY A 118 1.52 7.14 -20.53
CA GLY A 118 0.85 8.01 -21.49
C GLY A 118 1.60 9.33 -21.73
N PRO A 119 1.28 10.02 -22.84
CA PRO A 119 1.94 11.26 -23.22
C PRO A 119 1.27 12.51 -22.64
N ASP A 120 0.06 12.37 -22.09
CA ASP A 120 -0.74 13.49 -21.64
C ASP A 120 -0.18 14.05 -20.32
N VAL A 121 -0.32 15.36 -20.17
CA VAL A 121 0.14 16.06 -18.97
C VAL A 121 -1.08 16.22 -18.07
N GLU A 122 -1.15 15.35 -17.06
CA GLU A 122 -2.28 15.27 -16.13
C GLU A 122 -1.79 15.45 -14.69
N ASP A 123 -1.73 16.71 -14.24
CA ASP A 123 -1.22 17.02 -12.92
C ASP A 123 -1.99 16.26 -11.83
N THR A 124 -1.25 15.62 -10.94
CA THR A 124 -1.82 14.79 -9.87
C THR A 124 -1.34 15.27 -8.52
N PHE A 125 -2.29 15.70 -7.68
CA PHE A 125 -2.03 16.07 -6.29
C PHE A 125 -1.69 14.84 -5.45
N VAL A 126 -0.66 14.96 -4.62
CA VAL A 126 -0.18 13.88 -3.77
C VAL A 126 -0.36 14.25 -2.31
N ASP A 127 -1.13 13.44 -1.58
CA ASP A 127 -1.20 13.49 -0.13
C ASP A 127 -0.63 12.21 0.49
N ILE A 128 -0.04 12.33 1.67
CA ILE A 128 0.43 11.20 2.47
C ILE A 128 -0.28 11.14 3.83
N SER A 129 -0.42 9.94 4.38
CA SER A 129 -1.01 9.74 5.69
C SER A 129 -0.38 8.58 6.46
N LYS A 130 -0.30 8.74 7.78
CA LYS A 130 0.11 7.69 8.71
C LYS A 130 -1.03 6.74 9.07
N ASP A 131 -2.26 7.27 9.15
CA ASP A 131 -3.41 6.59 9.74
C ASP A 131 -4.62 6.45 8.80
N GLY A 132 -4.54 7.02 7.59
CA GLY A 132 -5.62 7.02 6.59
C GLY A 132 -6.71 8.06 6.85
N SER A 133 -6.57 8.89 7.87
CA SER A 133 -7.56 9.89 8.30
C SER A 133 -7.01 11.32 8.30
N THR A 134 -5.77 11.52 8.76
CA THR A 134 -5.07 12.80 8.72
C THR A 134 -4.17 12.82 7.50
N TRP A 135 -4.38 13.78 6.60
CA TRP A 135 -3.71 13.86 5.31
C TRP A 135 -2.85 15.11 5.20
N TYR A 136 -1.64 14.95 4.64
CA TYR A 136 -0.69 16.03 4.39
C TYR A 136 -0.39 16.11 2.90
N GLY A 137 -0.68 17.26 2.29
CA GLY A 137 -0.33 17.50 0.89
C GLY A 137 1.18 17.72 0.75
N VAL A 138 1.82 16.94 -0.13
CA VAL A 138 3.26 16.98 -0.42
C VAL A 138 3.54 17.39 -1.86
N GLY A 139 2.67 18.24 -2.40
CA GLY A 139 2.79 18.81 -3.74
C GLY A 139 1.98 18.06 -4.79
N LYS A 140 2.44 18.14 -6.03
CA LYS A 140 1.85 17.48 -7.18
C LYS A 140 2.94 16.99 -8.14
N VAL A 141 2.64 15.94 -8.88
CA VAL A 141 3.41 15.57 -10.07
C VAL A 141 2.79 16.27 -11.28
N PHE A 142 3.62 16.79 -12.18
CA PHE A 142 3.18 17.67 -13.28
C PHE A 142 2.90 16.91 -14.58
N GLY A 143 2.20 15.77 -14.47
CA GLY A 143 2.14 14.74 -15.51
C GLY A 143 3.46 14.02 -15.72
N ALA A 144 3.37 12.81 -16.27
CA ALA A 144 4.48 11.86 -16.44
C ALA A 144 5.09 11.34 -15.13
N THR A 145 5.74 10.17 -15.24
CA THR A 145 6.43 9.48 -14.14
C THR A 145 7.40 10.43 -13.39
N SER A 146 7.14 10.69 -12.10
CA SER A 146 7.83 11.72 -11.32
C SER A 146 7.89 11.40 -9.82
N GLY A 147 8.79 12.07 -9.09
CA GLY A 147 9.04 11.84 -7.68
C GLY A 147 8.93 13.08 -6.80
N ILE A 148 8.79 12.85 -5.50
CA ILE A 148 8.62 13.86 -4.47
C ILE A 148 9.64 13.66 -3.36
N ASP A 149 10.38 14.72 -3.04
CA ASP A 149 11.14 14.90 -1.81
C ASP A 149 10.16 15.39 -0.73
N ILE A 150 9.91 14.56 0.30
CA ILE A 150 9.00 14.91 1.40
C ILE A 150 9.72 15.63 2.55
N ASP A 151 11.05 15.61 2.58
CA ASP A 151 11.86 16.43 3.48
C ASP A 151 11.62 17.93 3.22
N ALA A 152 11.38 18.33 1.96
CA ALA A 152 10.97 19.67 1.57
C ALA A 152 9.63 20.13 2.21
N PHE A 153 8.82 19.20 2.69
CA PHE A 153 7.55 19.44 3.39
C PHE A 153 7.67 19.28 4.91
N GLY A 154 8.89 19.05 5.42
CA GLY A 154 9.18 18.94 6.84
C GLY A 154 9.06 17.53 7.41
N PHE A 155 9.02 16.49 6.56
CA PHE A 155 8.96 15.09 6.98
C PHE A 155 10.31 14.41 6.81
N GLY A 156 10.90 13.94 7.91
CA GLY A 156 12.25 13.38 7.90
C GLY A 156 12.32 11.89 8.24
N LEU A 157 13.50 11.47 8.71
CA LEU A 157 13.84 10.07 9.04
C LEU A 157 12.98 9.41 10.13
N THR A 158 12.14 10.17 10.82
CA THR A 158 11.28 9.68 11.92
C THR A 158 9.79 9.73 11.60
N ASP A 159 9.43 10.19 10.40
CA ASP A 159 8.06 10.36 9.96
C ASP A 159 7.69 9.23 9.01
N PHE A 160 6.73 8.40 9.41
CA PHE A 160 6.37 7.18 8.69
C PHE A 160 4.92 7.23 8.21
N PHE A 161 4.73 7.01 6.91
CA PHE A 161 3.43 7.10 6.24
C PHE A 161 3.08 5.79 5.55
N SER A 162 1.94 5.20 5.91
CA SER A 162 1.45 3.97 5.30
C SER A 162 0.58 4.22 4.08
N PHE A 163 0.12 5.44 3.83
CA PHE A 163 -0.87 5.73 2.81
C PHE A 163 -0.42 6.84 1.89
N VAL A 164 -0.72 6.67 0.60
CA VAL A 164 -0.59 7.70 -0.43
C VAL A 164 -1.97 7.88 -1.07
N ARG A 165 -2.39 9.12 -1.25
CA ARG A 165 -3.60 9.47 -1.97
C ARG A 165 -3.22 10.33 -3.16
N LEU A 166 -3.65 9.88 -4.33
CA LEU A 166 -3.50 10.61 -5.57
C LEU A 166 -4.87 11.17 -5.96
N THR A 167 -4.90 12.45 -6.34
CA THR A 167 -6.10 13.09 -6.89
C THR A 167 -5.72 13.82 -8.18
N ASP A 168 -6.34 13.42 -9.27
CA ASP A 168 -6.19 14.07 -10.58
C ASP A 168 -6.67 15.55 -10.50
N ASP A 169 -5.99 16.46 -11.20
CA ASP A 169 -6.45 17.84 -11.33
C ASP A 169 -7.59 17.91 -12.35
N LEU A 170 -8.80 18.17 -11.84
CA LEU A 170 -10.00 18.31 -12.65
C LEU A 170 -9.88 19.36 -13.77
N ASN A 171 -8.94 20.30 -13.70
CA ASN A 171 -8.76 21.36 -14.68
C ASN A 171 -7.70 21.07 -15.76
N GLU A 172 -6.97 19.96 -15.66
CA GLU A 172 -5.85 19.61 -16.57
C GLU A 172 -6.03 18.24 -17.22
N GLY A 173 -5.31 17.93 -18.29
CA GLY A 173 -5.50 16.65 -19.00
C GLY A 173 -6.77 16.54 -19.85
N ASP A 174 -6.96 15.36 -20.41
CA ASP A 174 -8.06 15.10 -21.32
C ASP A 174 -9.39 14.96 -20.58
N LYS A 175 -10.42 15.62 -21.11
CA LYS A 175 -11.77 15.63 -20.52
C LYS A 175 -12.72 14.69 -21.22
N ALA A 176 -12.28 13.94 -22.21
CA ALA A 176 -13.10 12.96 -22.91
C ALA A 176 -12.20 11.85 -23.45
N GLY A 177 -12.70 10.62 -23.51
CA GLY A 177 -11.91 9.48 -23.93
C GLY A 177 -12.23 8.25 -23.10
N VAL A 178 -11.41 7.21 -23.28
CA VAL A 178 -11.53 5.94 -22.55
C VAL A 178 -10.62 5.90 -21.32
N THR A 179 -9.54 6.69 -21.33
CA THR A 179 -8.49 6.84 -20.30
C THR A 179 -8.39 8.33 -19.93
N VAL A 180 -9.33 8.83 -19.12
CA VAL A 180 -9.33 10.24 -18.68
C VAL A 180 -8.72 10.34 -17.30
N GLY A 181 -7.92 11.38 -17.06
CA GLY A 181 -7.18 11.58 -15.81
C GLY A 181 -6.02 10.60 -15.67
N ALA A 182 -5.06 10.95 -14.81
CA ALA A 182 -3.75 10.29 -14.76
C ALA A 182 -3.79 8.76 -14.77
N ASP A 183 -2.91 8.15 -15.58
CA ASP A 183 -2.82 6.71 -15.78
C ASP A 183 -1.72 6.09 -14.90
N ILE A 184 -2.10 5.55 -13.74
CA ILE A 184 -1.18 5.06 -12.70
C ILE A 184 -0.81 3.59 -12.91
N ASP A 185 0.48 3.31 -13.06
CA ASP A 185 1.09 1.97 -13.15
C ASP A 185 1.58 1.50 -11.78
N ALA A 186 2.22 2.37 -11.00
CA ALA A 186 2.71 2.00 -9.66
C ALA A 186 3.02 3.21 -8.79
N VAL A 187 3.07 3.00 -7.47
CA VAL A 187 3.57 3.97 -6.49
C VAL A 187 4.56 3.31 -5.55
N GLY A 188 5.77 3.88 -5.44
CA GLY A 188 6.86 3.32 -4.66
C GLY A 188 7.52 4.32 -3.72
N ALA A 189 7.84 3.88 -2.50
CA ALA A 189 8.65 4.61 -1.54
C ALA A 189 10.15 4.32 -1.77
N ILE A 190 10.88 5.25 -2.38
CA ILE A 190 12.34 5.18 -2.54
C ILE A 190 12.99 5.13 -1.15
N SER A 191 12.60 6.06 -0.29
CA SER A 191 13.00 6.06 1.11
C SER A 191 11.93 5.32 1.92
N SER A 192 12.27 4.11 2.35
CA SER A 192 11.34 3.13 2.93
C SER A 192 11.76 2.73 4.34
N ALA A 193 10.77 2.62 5.23
CA ALA A 193 10.93 2.22 6.62
C ALA A 193 10.06 0.99 6.95
N PRO A 194 10.27 0.34 8.12
CA PRO A 194 9.36 -0.71 8.59
C PRO A 194 7.89 -0.25 8.65
N PRO A 195 6.93 -1.17 8.64
CA PRO A 195 5.51 -0.82 8.60
C PRO A 195 5.07 -0.07 9.85
N VAL A 196 4.15 0.88 9.69
CA VAL A 196 3.55 1.62 10.81
C VAL A 196 2.64 0.69 11.60
N THR A 197 2.86 0.60 12.91
CA THR A 197 1.94 -0.09 13.81
C THR A 197 0.69 0.76 14.01
N ILE A 198 -0.38 0.42 13.28
CA ILE A 198 -1.69 1.02 13.50
C ILE A 198 -2.40 0.19 14.57
N PRO A 199 -2.68 0.74 15.77
CA PRO A 199 -3.47 0.03 16.77
C PRO A 199 -4.82 -0.33 16.13
N GLU A 200 -5.18 -1.61 16.16
CA GLU A 200 -6.50 -2.02 15.68
C GLU A 200 -7.57 -1.20 16.40
N PRO A 201 -8.62 -0.71 15.69
CA PRO A 201 -9.71 -0.05 16.34
C PRO A 201 -10.20 -0.92 17.51
N GLY A 202 -10.46 -0.31 18.67
CA GLY A 202 -10.95 -1.02 19.85
C GLY A 202 -12.23 -1.85 19.63
N ALA A 203 -12.83 -1.80 18.43
CA ALA A 203 -13.83 -2.72 17.93
C ALA A 203 -13.49 -4.21 18.13
N LEU A 204 -12.23 -4.65 17.97
CA LEU A 204 -11.86 -6.05 18.24
C LEU A 204 -11.86 -6.36 19.74
N ALA A 205 -11.42 -5.42 20.57
CA ALA A 205 -11.56 -5.52 22.02
C ALA A 205 -13.05 -5.54 22.43
N LEU A 206 -13.89 -4.70 21.82
CA LEU A 206 -15.34 -4.66 22.04
C LEU A 206 -16.04 -5.93 21.55
N LEU A 207 -15.63 -6.49 20.42
CA LEU A 207 -16.12 -7.78 19.91
C LEU A 207 -15.74 -8.90 20.89
N GLY A 208 -14.51 -8.92 21.38
CA GLY A 208 -14.05 -9.88 22.38
C GLY A 208 -14.86 -9.79 23.69
N ILE A 209 -15.09 -8.58 24.20
CA ILE A 209 -15.92 -8.34 25.39
C ILE A 209 -17.38 -8.74 25.14
N GLY A 210 -17.93 -8.42 23.96
CA GLY A 210 -19.28 -8.78 23.56
C GLY A 210 -19.49 -10.30 23.50
N LEU A 211 -18.56 -11.03 22.88
CA LEU A 211 -18.59 -12.49 22.79
C LEU A 211 -18.46 -13.14 24.18
N LEU A 212 -17.59 -12.60 25.05
CA LEU A 212 -17.46 -13.05 26.44
C LEU A 212 -18.75 -12.81 27.25
N GLY A 213 -19.40 -11.66 27.06
CA GLY A 213 -20.68 -11.32 27.69
C GLY A 213 -21.81 -12.29 27.27
N ILE A 214 -21.90 -12.62 25.98
CA ILE A 214 -22.87 -13.60 25.45
C ILE A 214 -22.59 -15.00 26.00
N ALA A 215 -21.33 -15.43 26.02
CA ALA A 215 -20.92 -16.72 26.55
C ALA A 215 -21.22 -16.86 28.05
N ALA A 216 -20.96 -15.80 28.84
CA ALA A 216 -21.25 -15.77 30.27
C ALA A 216 -22.77 -15.82 30.56
N ARG A 217 -23.59 -15.16 29.71
CA ARG A 217 -25.05 -15.20 29.83
C ARG A 217 -25.63 -16.59 29.53
N ARG A 218 -25.07 -17.32 28.55
CA ARG A 218 -25.48 -18.71 28.23
C ARG A 218 -25.22 -19.67 29.39
N ARG A 219 -24.12 -19.51 30.15
CA ARG A 219 -23.79 -20.39 31.28
C ARG A 219 -24.68 -20.20 32.51
N ARG A 220 -25.45 -19.12 32.59
CA ARG A 220 -26.39 -18.84 33.70
C ARG A 220 -27.84 -19.23 33.41
N ALA A 221 -28.12 -19.70 32.19
CA ALA A 221 -29.45 -20.09 31.74
C ALA A 221 -29.67 -21.62 31.70
N CYS A 222 -28.75 -22.40 32.29
CA CYS A 222 -28.90 -23.83 32.57
C CYS A 222 -28.94 -24.05 34.09
#